data_AF-A0A4Q5ST14-F1
#
_entry.id   AF-A0A4Q5ST14-F1
#
_cell.length_a   1.000
_cell.length_b   1.000
_cell.length_c   1.000
_cell.angle_alpha   90.00
_cell.angle_beta   90.00
_cell.angle_gamma   90.00
#
_symmetry.space_group_name_H-M   'P 1'
#
loop_
_entity.id
_entity.type
_entity.pdbx_description
1 polymer ?
#
loop_
_entity_poly.entity_id
_entity_poly.type
_entity_poly.pdbx_seq_one_letter_code
_entity_poly.pdbx_strand_id
1 'polypeptide(L)' 'MEHVKVQFQTPQDFQQFRKMTPDAIVSMSIADLFVICNCELLDIAHAINQFGAVVTDMPADHS' A
#
# COMPACT_ATOMS: atom_id res chain seq x y z
N MET A 1 -3.29 8.40 -9.91
CA MET A 1 -2.52 7.53 -8.99
C MET A 1 -2.46 8.27 -7.70
N GLU A 2 -2.87 7.61 -6.61
CA GLU A 2 -2.97 8.23 -5.29
C GLU A 2 -1.71 7.88 -4.51
N HIS A 3 -1.14 8.86 -3.82
CA HIS A 3 0.00 8.64 -2.94
C HIS A 3 -0.54 8.23 -1.56
N VAL A 4 -0.48 6.94 -1.27
CA VAL A 4 -1.12 6.38 -0.06
C VAL A 4 -0.16 5.48 0.71
N LYS A 5 -0.40 5.38 2.00
CA LYS A 5 0.13 4.34 2.87
C LYS A 5 -0.90 3.24 3.01
N VAL A 6 -0.52 2.03 2.66
CA VAL A 6 -1.30 0.81 2.81
C VAL A 6 -0.71 0.01 3.97
N GLN A 7 -1.48 -0.16 5.03
CA GLN A 7 -1.09 -0.87 6.26
C GLN A 7 -1.76 -2.24 6.29
N PHE A 8 -0.95 -3.29 6.46
CA PHE A 8 -1.40 -4.68 6.50
C PHE A 8 -1.39 -5.22 7.92
N GLN A 9 -2.25 -6.21 8.18
CA GLN A 9 -2.33 -6.91 9.46
C GLN A 9 -1.43 -8.15 9.49
N THR A 10 -1.25 -8.81 8.35
CA THR A 10 -0.45 -10.03 8.25
C THR A 10 0.74 -9.87 7.30
N PRO A 11 1.86 -10.56 7.57
CA PRO A 11 2.99 -10.61 6.64
C PRO A 11 2.64 -11.22 5.28
N GLN A 12 1.65 -12.11 5.23
CA GLN A 12 1.24 -12.81 4.02
C GLN A 12 0.57 -11.83 3.05
N ASP A 13 -0.38 -11.03 3.55
CA ASP A 13 -1.09 -10.03 2.76
C ASP A 13 -0.14 -8.94 2.25
N PHE A 14 0.76 -8.47 3.13
CA PHE A 14 1.82 -7.54 2.76
C PHE A 14 2.66 -8.08 1.60
N GLN A 15 3.10 -9.34 1.68
CA GLN A 15 3.91 -9.94 0.62
C GLN A 15 3.14 -10.16 -0.67
N GLN A 16 1.85 -10.51 -0.59
CA GLN A 16 1.00 -10.68 -1.76
C GLN A 16 0.79 -9.35 -2.48
N PHE A 17 0.40 -8.30 -1.75
CA PHE A 17 0.23 -6.97 -2.32
C PHE A 17 1.52 -6.46 -2.96
N ARG A 18 2.66 -6.61 -2.27
CA ARG A 18 3.98 -6.21 -2.81
C ARG A 18 4.32 -6.85 -4.15
N LYS A 19 3.89 -8.09 -4.38
CA LYS A 19 4.13 -8.81 -5.65
C LYS A 19 3.21 -8.34 -6.77
N MET A 20 2.04 -7.79 -6.41
CA MET A 20 1.02 -7.38 -7.36
C MET A 20 1.30 -5.99 -7.93
N THR A 21 1.89 -5.10 -7.14
CA THR A 21 2.13 -3.68 -7.49
C THR A 21 3.60 -3.25 -7.35
N PRO A 22 4.60 -4.00 -7.85
CA PRO A 22 6.01 -3.70 -7.60
C PRO A 22 6.43 -2.33 -8.12
N ASP A 23 5.89 -1.88 -9.27
CA ASP A 23 6.29 -0.64 -9.93
C ASP A 23 5.67 0.63 -9.30
N ALA A 24 4.63 0.46 -8.47
CA ALA A 24 3.94 1.56 -7.80
C ALA A 24 4.53 1.90 -6.42
N ILE A 25 5.39 1.03 -5.87
CA ILE A 25 5.91 1.15 -4.50
C ILE A 25 7.00 2.21 -4.44
N VAL A 26 6.79 3.22 -3.61
CA VAL A 26 7.75 4.29 -3.31
C VAL A 26 8.63 3.89 -2.14
N SER A 27 8.02 3.33 -1.09
CA SER A 27 8.73 2.89 0.13
C SER A 27 7.94 1.80 0.84
N MET A 28 8.59 1.05 1.72
CA MET A 28 7.93 0.00 2.52
C MET A 28 8.69 -0.29 3.81
N SER A 29 7.97 -0.76 4.82
CA SER A 29 8.53 -1.35 6.03
C SER A 29 7.99 -2.76 6.23
N ILE A 30 8.88 -3.74 6.29
CA ILE A 30 8.53 -5.14 6.58
C ILE A 30 8.26 -5.32 8.09
N ALA A 31 8.99 -4.58 8.94
CA ALA A 31 8.80 -4.65 10.39
C ALA A 31 7.42 -4.13 10.80
N ASP A 32 7.00 -3.03 10.17
CA ASP A 32 5.73 -2.37 10.46
C ASP A 32 4.61 -2.77 9.48
N LEU A 33 4.88 -3.68 8.54
CA LEU A 33 3.93 -4.21 7.56
C LEU A 33 3.16 -3.13 6.78
N PHE A 34 3.85 -2.11 6.27
CA PHE A 34 3.22 -1.09 5.43
C PHE A 34 3.97 -0.86 4.12
N VAL A 35 3.23 -0.41 3.12
CA VAL A 35 3.72 0.03 1.83
C VAL A 35 3.26 1.46 1.59
N ILE A 36 4.15 2.32 1.14
CA ILE A 36 3.80 3.62 0.56
C ILE A 36 3.91 3.46 -0.96
N CYS A 37 2.85 3.77 -1.67
CA CYS A 37 2.80 3.63 -3.12
C CYS A 37 2.06 4.79 -3.79
N ASN A 38 2.39 5.02 -5.06
CA ASN A 38 1.56 5.76 -6.00
C ASN A 38 0.61 4.76 -6.68
N CYS A 39 -0.37 4.26 -5.93
CA CYS A 39 -1.22 3.17 -6.39
C CYS A 39 -2.38 3.67 -7.26
N GLU A 40 -2.87 2.82 -8.17
CA GLU A 40 -4.15 3.07 -8.82
C GLU A 40 -5.31 2.80 -7.85
N LEU A 41 -6.47 3.41 -8.11
CA LEU A 41 -7.67 3.21 -7.29
C LEU A 41 -8.07 1.72 -7.24
N LEU A 42 -7.81 0.96 -8.30
CA LEU A 42 -8.08 -0.48 -8.34
C LEU A 42 -7.20 -1.24 -7.34
N ASP A 43 -5.92 -0.92 -7.26
CA ASP A 43 -4.98 -1.56 -6.33
C ASP A 43 -5.34 -1.22 -4.88
N ILE A 44 -5.73 0.02 -4.62
CA ILE A 44 -6.22 0.48 -3.32
C ILE A 44 -7.48 -0.28 -2.93
N ALA A 45 -8.44 -0.38 -3.84
CA ALA A 45 -9.66 -1.15 -3.62
C ALA A 45 -9.35 -2.63 -3.37
N HIS A 46 -8.36 -3.20 -4.07
CA HIS A 46 -7.93 -4.57 -3.87
C HIS A 46 -7.31 -4.75 -2.47
N ALA A 47 -6.45 -3.83 -2.04
CA ALA A 47 -5.86 -3.84 -0.71
C ALA A 47 -6.90 -3.81 0.40
N ILE A 48 -7.91 -2.95 0.26
CA ILE A 48 -8.99 -2.83 1.26
C ILE A 48 -9.87 -4.09 1.25
N ASN A 49 -10.36 -4.50 0.07
CA ASN A 49 -11.41 -5.52 -0.02
C ASN A 49 -10.88 -6.96 0.11
N GLN A 50 -9.67 -7.25 -0.38
CA GLN A 50 -9.12 -8.61 -0.35
C GLN A 50 -8.18 -8.84 0.83
N PHE A 51 -7.40 -7.82 1.21
CA PHE A 51 -6.38 -7.94 2.25
C PHE A 51 -6.79 -7.28 3.58
N GLY A 52 -7.97 -6.64 3.64
CA GLY A 52 -8.41 -5.93 4.84
C GLY A 52 -7.45 -4.82 5.27
N ALA A 53 -6.68 -4.27 4.32
CA ALA A 53 -5.65 -3.29 4.60
C ALA A 53 -6.29 -1.94 4.95
N VAL A 54 -5.64 -1.22 5.87
CA VAL A 54 -6.01 0.16 6.19
C VAL A 54 -5.23 1.07 5.27
N VAL A 55 -5.93 1.94 4.54
CA VAL A 55 -5.32 2.90 3.63
C VAL A 55 -5.42 4.29 4.23
N THR A 56 -4.33 5.04 4.20
CA THR A 56 -4.27 6.43 4.64
C THR A 56 -3.61 7.26 3.55
N ASP A 57 -4.22 8.40 3.24
CA ASP A 57 -3.58 9.38 2.35
C ASP A 57 -2.27 9.83 2.96
N MET A 58 -1.21 9.79 2.17
CA MET A 58 0.04 10.43 2.56
C MET A 58 -0.01 11.87 2.08
N PRO A 59 0.42 12.84 2.89
CA PRO A 59 0.51 14.20 2.43
C PRO A 59 1.40 14.24 1.18
N ALA A 60 0.88 14.80 0.09
CA ALA A 60 1.72 15.22 -1.01
C ALA A 60 2.71 16.22 -0.41
N ASP A 61 4.00 15.88 -0.43
CA ASP A 61 5.05 16.77 0.04
C ASP A 61 4.93 18.08 -0.78
N HIS A 62 4.32 19.10 -0.18
CA HIS A 62 4.23 20.44 -0.76
C HIS A 62 5.59 21.09 -0.54
N SER A 63 6.59 20.63 -1.30
CA SER A 63 7.89 21.30 -1.46
C SER A 63 7.75 22.52 -2.38
#